data_AF-A0A842NY74-F1
#
_entry.id   AF-A0A842NY74-F1
#
_cell.length_a   1.000
_cell.length_b   1.000
_cell.length_c   1.000
_cell.angle_alpha   90.00
_cell.angle_beta   90.00
_cell.angle_gamma   90.00
#
_symmetry.space_group_name_H-M   'P 1'
#
loop_
_entity.id
_entity.type
_entity.pdbx_description
1 polymer ?
#
loop_
_entity_poly.entity_id
_entity_poly.type
_entity_poly.pdbx_seq_one_letter_code
_entity_poly.pdbx_strand_id
1 'polypeptide(L)'
;FLVDFYGSVAKFIGLTRGASIVDKNRNMPQMKEALSVDGAATIVGAGLGTTSLTTYVESGVGIAEGGRTGFTAVVIAVLMLLFLALTPLLNLVPLIATTGALFWVGLHLFPSKAELKTYNKLDIFTVVVMIVITVLTFAIDKALLAGFIIYMIGLIVKKKGKDINLFMVISTILLIIGFVLSIVIK
;
A
#
# COMPACT_ATOMS: atom_id res chain seq x y z
N PHE A 1 -4.67 10.14 -4.98
CA PHE A 1 -3.62 9.68 -5.93
C PHE A 1 -2.32 9.28 -5.24
N LEU A 2 -1.51 10.19 -4.67
CA LEU A 2 -0.17 9.81 -4.16
C LEU A 2 -0.20 8.69 -3.11
N VAL A 3 -1.12 8.75 -2.15
CA VAL A 3 -1.28 7.69 -1.14
C VAL A 3 -1.57 6.34 -1.80
N ASP A 4 -2.43 6.32 -2.81
CA ASP A 4 -2.81 5.14 -3.58
C ASP A 4 -1.63 4.60 -4.41
N PHE A 5 -0.92 5.48 -5.11
CA PHE A 5 0.29 5.14 -5.86
C PHE A 5 1.36 4.48 -4.98
N TYR A 6 1.71 5.10 -3.85
CA TYR A 6 2.69 4.54 -2.92
C TYR A 6 2.18 3.26 -2.26
N GLY A 7 0.87 3.18 -1.99
CA GLY A 7 0.20 1.97 -1.52
C GLY A 7 0.37 0.82 -2.50
N SER A 8 0.00 1.00 -3.76
CA SER A 8 0.13 -0.03 -4.80
C SER A 8 1.59 -0.46 -5.00
N VAL A 9 2.54 0.48 -5.05
CA VAL A 9 3.98 0.15 -5.14
C VAL A 9 4.43 -0.70 -3.95
N ALA A 10 4.05 -0.33 -2.72
CA ALA A 10 4.43 -1.07 -1.52
C ALA A 10 3.88 -2.50 -1.54
N LYS A 11 2.62 -2.67 -1.93
CA LYS A 11 1.98 -4.00 -2.05
C LYS A 11 2.63 -4.84 -3.15
N PHE A 12 2.89 -4.27 -4.31
CA PHE A 12 3.57 -4.95 -5.41
C PHE A 12 4.95 -5.46 -4.98
N ILE A 13 5.76 -4.62 -4.34
CA ILE A 13 7.08 -5.02 -3.82
C ILE A 13 6.95 -6.10 -2.74
N GLY A 14 6.00 -5.95 -1.81
CA GLY A 14 5.77 -6.91 -0.74
C GLY A 14 5.38 -8.30 -1.26
N LEU A 15 4.39 -8.34 -2.16
CA LEU A 15 3.86 -9.59 -2.72
C LEU A 15 4.89 -10.30 -3.61
N THR A 16 5.61 -9.56 -4.45
CA THR A 16 6.57 -10.16 -5.41
C THR A 16 7.81 -10.72 -4.72
N ARG A 17 8.28 -10.06 -3.65
CA ARG A 17 9.39 -10.57 -2.82
C ARG A 17 9.05 -11.92 -2.18
N GLY A 18 7.84 -12.10 -1.69
CA GLY A 18 7.36 -13.39 -1.15
C GLY A 18 7.14 -14.46 -2.24
N ALA A 19 6.78 -14.04 -3.45
CA ALA A 19 6.40 -14.91 -4.55
C ALA A 19 7.57 -15.53 -5.35
N SER A 20 8.82 -15.14 -5.08
CA SER A 20 9.99 -15.40 -5.95
C SER A 20 9.82 -14.86 -7.38
N ILE A 21 8.91 -13.90 -7.59
CA ILE A 21 8.70 -13.21 -8.87
C ILE A 21 9.53 -11.92 -8.86
N VAL A 22 10.83 -12.07 -8.65
CA VAL A 22 11.79 -10.96 -8.64
C VAL A 22 12.92 -11.26 -9.61
N ASP A 23 13.45 -10.22 -10.24
CA ASP A 23 14.59 -10.33 -11.13
C ASP A 23 15.89 -10.70 -10.37
N LYS A 24 16.99 -10.88 -11.11
CA LYS A 24 18.31 -11.19 -10.53
C LYS A 24 18.81 -10.14 -9.53
N ASN A 25 18.29 -8.91 -9.62
CA ASN A 25 18.62 -7.78 -8.77
C ASN A 25 17.58 -7.58 -7.65
N ARG A 26 16.67 -8.54 -7.44
CA ARG A 26 15.54 -8.49 -6.48
C ARG A 26 14.52 -7.37 -6.73
N ASN A 27 14.41 -6.88 -7.97
CA ASN A 27 13.37 -5.96 -8.38
C ASN A 27 12.17 -6.72 -8.97
N MET A 28 11.00 -6.12 -8.85
CA MET A 28 9.82 -6.64 -9.54
C MET A 28 9.95 -6.42 -11.06
N PRO A 29 9.86 -7.47 -11.88
CA PRO A 29 9.77 -7.31 -13.33
C PRO A 29 8.44 -6.63 -13.69
N GLN A 30 8.45 -5.80 -14.74
CA GLN A 30 7.24 -5.18 -15.31
C GLN A 30 6.43 -4.29 -14.35
N MET A 31 7.10 -3.63 -13.39
CA MET A 31 6.44 -2.71 -12.45
C MET A 31 5.67 -1.58 -13.16
N LYS A 32 6.19 -1.08 -14.29
CA LYS A 32 5.54 0.00 -15.06
C LYS A 32 4.21 -0.47 -15.64
N GLU A 33 4.19 -1.66 -16.21
CA GLU A 33 3.01 -2.30 -16.77
C GLU A 33 1.99 -2.59 -15.67
N ALA A 34 2.43 -3.13 -14.53
CA ALA A 34 1.57 -3.37 -13.37
C ALA A 34 0.90 -2.09 -12.85
N LEU A 35 1.66 -1.00 -12.71
CA LEU A 35 1.12 0.31 -12.30
C LEU A 35 0.20 0.92 -13.37
N SER A 36 0.47 0.67 -14.65
CA SER A 36 -0.41 1.12 -15.75
C SER A 36 -1.75 0.41 -15.70
N VAL A 37 -1.76 -0.90 -15.41
CA VAL A 37 -2.98 -1.69 -15.24
C VAL A 37 -3.74 -1.27 -13.98
N ASP A 38 -3.07 -1.03 -12.85
CA ASP A 38 -3.69 -0.53 -11.61
C ASP A 38 -4.38 0.82 -11.81
N GLY A 39 -3.72 1.74 -12.52
CA GLY A 39 -4.29 3.04 -12.90
C GLY A 39 -5.48 2.91 -13.87
N ALA A 40 -5.36 2.08 -14.91
CA ALA A 40 -6.44 1.82 -15.85
C ALA A 40 -7.66 1.19 -15.17
N ALA A 41 -7.43 0.22 -14.28
CA ALA A 41 -8.48 -0.41 -13.48
C ALA A 41 -9.17 0.64 -12.59
N THR A 42 -8.42 1.51 -11.92
CA THR A 42 -8.99 2.59 -11.11
C THR A 42 -9.82 3.58 -11.93
N ILE A 43 -9.40 3.95 -13.15
CA ILE A 43 -10.19 4.83 -14.02
C ILE A 43 -11.51 4.15 -14.43
N VAL A 44 -11.45 2.87 -14.83
CA VAL A 44 -12.64 2.09 -15.20
C VAL A 44 -13.56 1.93 -13.99
N GLY A 45 -13.02 1.59 -12.82
CA GLY A 45 -13.78 1.45 -11.57
C GLY A 45 -14.47 2.76 -11.15
N ALA A 46 -13.75 3.89 -11.20
CA ALA A 46 -14.32 5.20 -10.95
C ALA A 46 -15.44 5.54 -11.94
N GLY A 47 -15.29 5.18 -13.22
CA GLY A 47 -16.34 5.32 -14.24
C GLY A 47 -17.59 4.46 -13.98
N LEU A 48 -17.43 3.33 -13.29
CA LEU A 48 -18.51 2.47 -12.83
C LEU A 48 -19.07 2.88 -11.45
N GLY A 49 -18.55 3.96 -10.84
CA GLY A 49 -18.98 4.48 -9.55
C GLY A 49 -18.39 3.77 -8.34
N THR A 50 -17.32 2.98 -8.50
CA THR A 50 -16.62 2.32 -7.39
C THR A 50 -15.47 3.18 -6.86
N THR A 51 -14.94 2.82 -5.68
CA THR A 51 -13.68 3.38 -5.16
C THR A 51 -12.48 2.95 -6.01
N SER A 52 -11.30 3.52 -5.74
CA SER A 52 -10.03 3.09 -6.34
C SER A 52 -9.85 1.58 -6.23
N LEU A 53 -9.51 0.94 -7.35
CA LEU A 53 -9.19 -0.47 -7.40
C LEU A 53 -7.70 -0.62 -7.12
N THR A 54 -7.36 -1.40 -6.10
CA THR A 54 -5.98 -1.59 -5.66
C THR A 54 -5.71 -3.07 -5.43
N THR A 55 -4.44 -3.47 -5.57
CA THR A 55 -4.01 -4.83 -5.26
C THR A 55 -4.23 -5.14 -3.76
N TYR A 56 -4.65 -6.36 -3.44
CA TYR A 56 -4.85 -6.82 -2.05
C TYR A 56 -3.59 -7.53 -1.54
N VAL A 57 -3.15 -7.21 -0.31
CA VAL A 57 -1.97 -7.85 0.31
C VAL A 57 -2.23 -9.32 0.63
N GLU A 58 -3.50 -9.65 0.83
CA GLU A 58 -4.03 -10.98 1.13
C GLU A 58 -3.82 -11.92 -0.07
N SER A 59 -3.66 -11.37 -1.27
CA SER A 59 -3.28 -12.14 -2.46
C SER A 59 -1.98 -12.93 -2.26
N GLY A 60 -1.13 -12.52 -1.30
CA GLY A 60 0.07 -13.25 -0.90
C GLY A 60 -0.22 -14.69 -0.47
N VAL A 61 -1.35 -14.96 0.17
CA VAL A 61 -1.76 -16.32 0.55
C VAL A 61 -2.06 -17.15 -0.70
N GLY A 62 -2.81 -16.58 -1.65
CA GLY A 62 -3.08 -17.25 -2.94
C GLY A 62 -1.80 -17.53 -3.73
N ILE A 63 -0.82 -16.62 -3.68
CA ILE A 63 0.48 -16.81 -4.33
C ILE A 63 1.32 -17.89 -3.63
N ALA A 64 1.24 -17.98 -2.30
CA ALA A 64 1.90 -19.02 -1.51
C ALA A 64 1.35 -20.43 -1.84
N GLU A 65 0.04 -20.54 -2.07
CA GLU A 65 -0.63 -21.77 -2.54
C GLU A 65 -0.40 -22.07 -4.03
N GLY A 66 0.41 -21.27 -4.73
CA GLY A 66 0.80 -21.51 -6.13
C GLY A 66 0.03 -20.70 -7.18
N GLY A 67 -0.86 -19.79 -6.77
CA GLY A 67 -1.60 -18.89 -7.64
C GLY A 67 -0.73 -17.79 -8.26
N ARG A 68 0.06 -18.15 -9.27
CA ARG A 68 1.06 -17.28 -9.91
C ARG A 68 0.74 -16.89 -11.35
N THR A 69 -0.50 -17.13 -11.81
CA THR A 69 -0.89 -16.88 -13.21
C THR A 69 -1.97 -15.80 -13.32
N GLY A 70 -2.08 -15.15 -14.49
CA GLY A 70 -3.21 -14.26 -14.76
C GLY A 70 -4.55 -14.99 -14.72
N PHE A 71 -4.57 -16.28 -15.06
CA PHE A 71 -5.77 -17.09 -15.01
C PHE A 71 -6.32 -17.23 -13.58
N THR A 72 -5.45 -17.36 -12.57
CA THR A 72 -5.91 -17.38 -11.17
C THR A 72 -6.58 -16.06 -10.77
N ALA A 73 -6.08 -14.92 -11.24
CA ALA A 73 -6.72 -13.63 -10.99
C ALA A 73 -8.11 -13.53 -11.65
N VAL A 74 -8.26 -14.04 -12.88
CA VAL A 74 -9.55 -14.08 -13.59
C VAL A 74 -10.55 -14.98 -12.87
N VAL A 75 -10.14 -16.17 -12.45
CA VAL A 75 -11.01 -17.09 -11.69
C VAL A 75 -11.47 -16.43 -10.38
N ILE A 76 -10.56 -15.79 -9.64
CA ILE A 76 -10.91 -15.06 -8.41
C ILE A 76 -11.89 -13.92 -8.70
N ALA A 77 -11.70 -13.15 -9.78
CA ALA A 77 -12.59 -12.06 -10.16
C ALA A 77 -14.01 -12.58 -10.49
N VAL A 78 -14.12 -13.69 -11.22
CA VAL A 78 -15.42 -14.32 -11.53
C VAL A 78 -16.08 -14.84 -10.25
N LEU A 79 -15.33 -15.50 -9.36
CA LEU A 79 -15.85 -15.97 -8.08
C LEU A 79 -16.32 -14.82 -7.19
N MET A 80 -15.58 -13.70 -7.14
CA MET A 80 -15.98 -12.49 -6.42
C MET A 80 -17.24 -11.85 -7.01
N LEU A 81 -17.39 -11.87 -8.33
CA LEU A 81 -18.61 -11.40 -9.01
C LEU A 81 -19.81 -12.29 -8.64
N LEU A 82 -19.64 -13.62 -8.66
CA LEU A 82 -20.69 -14.55 -8.21
C LEU A 82 -21.02 -14.37 -6.72
N PHE A 83 -20.02 -14.04 -5.90
CA PHE A 83 -20.19 -13.77 -4.48
C PHE A 83 -21.07 -12.54 -4.20
N LEU A 84 -21.20 -11.62 -5.16
CA LEU A 84 -22.14 -10.49 -5.07
C LEU A 84 -23.60 -10.96 -4.96
N ALA A 85 -23.97 -12.12 -5.52
CA ALA A 85 -25.31 -12.69 -5.33
C ALA A 85 -25.54 -13.18 -3.88
N LEU A 86 -24.45 -13.45 -3.14
CA LEU A 86 -24.46 -13.87 -1.73
C LEU A 86 -24.38 -12.68 -0.76
N THR A 87 -24.33 -11.43 -1.24
CA THR A 87 -24.38 -10.22 -0.41
C THR A 87 -25.47 -10.21 0.67
N PRO A 88 -26.72 -10.68 0.43
CA PRO A 88 -27.72 -10.72 1.50
C PRO A 88 -27.34 -11.65 2.67
N LEU A 89 -26.57 -12.70 2.44
CA LEU A 89 -26.05 -13.56 3.52
C LEU A 89 -24.94 -12.86 4.30
N LEU A 90 -24.12 -12.02 3.65
CA LEU A 90 -23.03 -11.29 4.32
C LEU A 90 -23.56 -10.27 5.33
N ASN A 91 -24.73 -9.69 5.06
CA ASN A 91 -25.37 -8.75 5.99
C ASN A 91 -25.87 -9.41 7.29
N LEU A 92 -25.93 -10.74 7.34
CA LEU A 92 -26.26 -11.49 8.57
C LEU A 92 -25.06 -11.62 9.52
N VAL A 93 -23.84 -11.34 9.05
CA VAL A 93 -22.62 -11.47 9.85
C VAL A 93 -22.53 -10.31 10.85
N PRO A 94 -22.48 -10.58 12.18
CA PRO A 94 -22.35 -9.53 13.17
C PRO A 94 -21.02 -8.76 13.05
N LEU A 95 -21.05 -7.46 13.31
CA LEU A 95 -19.86 -6.60 13.26
C LEU A 95 -18.73 -7.05 14.21
N ILE A 96 -19.09 -7.71 15.32
CA ILE A 96 -18.14 -8.27 16.28
C ILE A 96 -17.30 -9.39 15.63
N ALA A 97 -17.88 -10.17 14.72
CA ALA A 97 -17.18 -11.24 14.02
C ALA A 97 -16.19 -10.69 12.99
N THR A 98 -16.55 -9.62 12.26
CA THR A 98 -15.67 -8.99 11.27
C THR A 98 -14.52 -8.23 11.91
N THR A 99 -14.73 -7.67 13.10
CA THR A 99 -13.69 -6.95 13.84
C THR A 99 -12.49 -7.84 14.18
N GLY A 100 -12.74 -9.09 14.63
CA GLY A 100 -11.67 -10.06 14.91
C GLY A 100 -10.85 -10.41 13.68
N ALA A 101 -11.52 -10.58 12.53
CA ALA A 101 -10.86 -10.85 11.26
C ALA A 101 -9.97 -9.67 10.81
N LEU A 102 -10.47 -8.43 10.89
CA LEU A 102 -9.71 -7.23 10.54
C LEU A 102 -8.49 -7.02 11.45
N PHE A 103 -8.62 -7.30 12.75
CA PHE A 103 -7.50 -7.23 13.67
C PHE A 103 -6.41 -8.25 13.31
N TRP A 104 -6.80 -9.48 13.00
CA TRP A 104 -5.87 -10.54 12.58
C TRP A 104 -5.12 -10.20 11.28
N VAL A 105 -5.83 -9.66 10.29
CA VAL A 105 -5.23 -9.18 9.04
C VAL A 105 -4.29 -8.01 9.30
N GLY A 106 -4.69 -7.05 10.14
CA GLY A 106 -3.85 -5.92 10.55
C GLY A 106 -2.52 -6.34 11.18
N LEU A 107 -2.51 -7.41 11.98
CA LEU A 107 -1.29 -7.97 12.55
C LEU A 107 -0.35 -8.56 11.50
N HIS A 108 -0.89 -9.17 10.44
CA HIS A 108 -0.10 -9.75 9.34
C HIS A 108 0.44 -8.72 8.36
N LEU A 109 -0.11 -7.51 8.35
CA LEU A 109 0.39 -6.38 7.56
C LEU A 109 1.69 -5.77 8.12
N PHE A 110 2.05 -6.07 9.38
CA PHE A 110 3.32 -5.60 9.96
C PHE A 110 4.52 -6.34 9.33
N PRO A 111 5.65 -5.64 9.16
CA PRO A 111 6.85 -6.23 8.59
C PRO A 111 7.34 -7.42 9.42
N SER A 112 7.81 -8.46 8.73
CA SER A 112 8.32 -9.67 9.38
C SER A 112 9.63 -9.39 10.13
N LYS A 113 10.00 -10.28 11.07
CA LYS A 113 11.29 -10.18 11.77
C LYS A 113 12.50 -10.16 10.83
N ALA A 114 12.40 -10.84 9.69
CA ALA A 114 13.46 -10.86 8.68
C ALA A 114 13.58 -9.51 7.97
N GLU A 115 12.44 -8.88 7.65
CA GLU A 115 12.41 -7.56 7.02
C GLU A 115 12.97 -6.49 7.96
N LEU A 116 12.55 -6.49 9.23
CA LEU A 116 13.00 -5.52 10.24
C LEU A 116 14.52 -5.50 10.44
N LYS A 117 15.23 -6.61 10.21
CA LYS A 117 16.71 -6.63 10.28
C LYS A 117 17.38 -5.77 9.21
N THR A 118 16.69 -5.51 8.11
CA THR A 118 17.19 -4.70 6.99
C THR A 118 17.04 -3.20 7.25
N TYR A 119 16.28 -2.81 8.26
CA TYR A 119 15.90 -1.42 8.51
C TYR A 119 16.94 -0.77 9.41
N ASN A 120 17.37 0.43 9.01
CA ASN A 120 18.23 1.27 9.84
C ASN A 120 17.41 1.96 10.93
N LYS A 121 18.09 2.50 11.95
CA LYS A 121 17.44 3.29 13.02
C LYS A 121 16.58 4.45 12.49
N LEU A 122 16.97 5.05 11.35
CA LEU A 122 16.18 6.12 10.72
C LEU A 122 14.88 5.58 10.13
N ASP A 123 14.96 4.46 9.39
CA ASP A 123 13.80 3.82 8.77
C ASP A 123 12.77 3.42 9.85
N ILE A 124 13.24 2.81 10.94
CA ILE A 124 12.39 2.42 12.08
C ILE A 124 11.76 3.66 12.73
N PHE A 125 12.55 4.71 13.00
CA PHE A 125 12.04 5.94 13.59
C PHE A 125 10.97 6.59 12.72
N THR A 126 11.20 6.70 11.42
CA THR A 126 10.23 7.23 10.46
C THR A 126 8.93 6.43 10.47
N VAL A 127 9.01 5.09 10.39
CA VAL A 127 7.82 4.22 10.40
C VAL A 127 7.03 4.36 11.70
N VAL A 128 7.70 4.42 12.85
CA VAL A 128 7.03 4.59 14.15
C VAL A 128 6.29 5.93 14.20
N VAL A 129 6.91 7.02 13.74
CA VAL A 129 6.24 8.32 13.69
C VAL A 129 5.03 8.29 12.75
N MET A 130 5.16 7.64 11.60
CA MET A 130 4.03 7.46 10.68
C MET A 130 2.87 6.74 11.37
N ILE A 131 3.12 5.62 12.07
CA ILE A 131 2.10 4.87 12.80
C ILE A 131 1.41 5.76 13.84
N VAL A 132 2.19 6.50 14.65
CA VAL A 132 1.64 7.39 15.68
C VAL A 132 0.76 8.47 15.05
N ILE A 133 1.20 9.09 13.96
CA ILE A 133 0.43 10.11 13.26
C ILE A 133 -0.85 9.52 12.67
N THR A 134 -0.79 8.33 12.05
CA THR A 134 -2.00 7.67 11.53
C THR A 134 -3.00 7.40 12.65
N VAL A 135 -2.56 6.88 13.80
CA VAL A 135 -3.45 6.58 14.94
C VAL A 135 -4.05 7.85 15.54
N LEU A 136 -3.27 8.94 15.66
CA LEU A 136 -3.75 10.19 16.25
C LEU A 136 -4.64 11.02 15.31
N THR A 137 -4.37 10.97 14.01
CA THR A 137 -5.06 11.84 13.03
C THR A 137 -6.11 11.11 12.19
N PHE A 138 -6.16 9.77 12.26
CA PHE A 138 -6.96 8.90 11.38
C PHE A 138 -6.75 9.18 9.89
N ALA A 139 -5.59 9.73 9.53
CA ALA A 139 -5.30 10.25 8.19
C ALA A 139 -3.94 9.72 7.69
N ILE A 140 -3.99 8.83 6.70
CA ILE A 140 -2.79 8.17 6.14
C ILE A 140 -1.96 9.15 5.31
N ASP A 141 -2.61 10.09 4.62
CA ASP A 141 -1.98 11.16 3.85
C ASP A 141 -1.07 12.05 4.73
N LYS A 142 -1.54 12.42 5.93
CA LYS A 142 -0.75 13.20 6.90
C LYS A 142 0.44 12.42 7.44
N ALA A 143 0.26 11.13 7.71
CA ALA A 143 1.33 10.25 8.13
C ALA A 143 2.40 10.10 7.02
N LEU A 144 1.98 9.92 5.77
CA LEU A 144 2.88 9.85 4.62
C LEU A 144 3.70 11.13 4.45
N LEU A 145 3.06 12.30 4.54
CA LEU A 145 3.72 13.60 4.49
C LEU A 145 4.78 13.74 5.58
N ALA A 146 4.41 13.49 6.83
CA ALA A 146 5.33 13.59 7.96
C ALA A 146 6.48 12.58 7.86
N GLY A 147 6.19 11.35 7.42
CA GLY A 147 7.18 10.32 7.18
C GLY A 147 8.24 10.75 6.18
N PHE A 148 7.84 11.31 5.04
CA PHE A 148 8.78 11.80 4.02
C PHE A 148 9.62 12.97 4.53
N ILE A 149 9.02 13.93 5.24
CA ILE A 149 9.77 15.07 5.81
C ILE A 149 10.82 14.57 6.81
N ILE A 150 10.43 13.72 7.76
CA ILE A 150 11.32 13.19 8.80
C ILE A 150 12.46 12.39 8.17
N TYR A 151 12.15 11.57 7.15
CA TYR A 151 13.16 10.78 6.47
C TYR A 151 14.16 11.65 5.72
N MET A 152 13.70 12.65 4.96
CA MET A 152 14.59 13.59 4.25
C MET A 152 15.47 14.38 5.22
N ILE A 153 14.90 14.92 6.30
CA ILE A 153 15.67 15.62 7.34
C ILE A 153 16.71 14.67 7.93
N GLY A 154 16.33 13.43 8.24
CA GLY A 154 17.24 12.42 8.77
C GLY A 154 18.40 12.09 7.84
N LEU A 155 18.17 12.04 6.53
CA LEU A 155 19.23 11.85 5.52
C LEU A 155 20.18 13.05 5.44
N ILE A 156 19.64 14.27 5.50
CA ILE A 156 20.43 15.51 5.51
C ILE A 156 21.32 15.56 6.76
N VAL A 157 20.76 15.28 7.95
CA VAL A 157 21.50 15.27 9.22
C VAL A 157 22.63 14.22 9.20
N LYS A 158 22.38 13.06 8.59
CA LYS A 158 23.40 12.00 8.42
C LYS A 158 24.45 12.31 7.33
N LYS A 159 24.40 13.50 6.71
CA LYS A 159 25.22 13.89 5.56
C LYS A 159 25.11 12.93 4.36
N LYS A 160 24.01 12.19 4.28
CA LYS A 160 23.66 11.30 3.16
C LYS A 160 22.69 11.97 2.19
N GLY A 161 22.91 13.26 1.92
CA GLY A 161 22.04 14.04 1.02
C GLY A 161 22.00 13.50 -0.41
N LYS A 162 23.03 12.74 -0.84
CA LYS A 162 23.06 12.08 -2.16
C LYS A 162 22.02 10.95 -2.30
N ASP A 163 21.52 10.42 -1.19
CA ASP A 163 20.50 9.37 -1.19
C ASP A 163 19.09 9.95 -1.34
N ILE A 164 18.94 11.29 -1.34
CA ILE A 164 17.67 11.96 -1.56
C ILE A 164 17.34 11.91 -3.05
N ASN A 165 16.45 10.98 -3.42
CA ASN A 165 15.95 10.88 -4.77
C ASN A 165 15.04 12.08 -5.09
N LEU A 166 15.19 12.66 -6.29
CA LEU A 166 14.36 13.74 -6.81
C LEU A 166 12.86 13.43 -6.70
N PHE A 167 12.46 12.17 -6.95
CA PHE A 167 11.07 11.74 -6.82
C PHE A 167 10.53 11.90 -5.39
N MET A 168 11.35 11.65 -4.37
CA MET A 168 10.94 11.82 -2.98
C MET A 168 10.68 13.29 -2.65
N VAL A 169 11.51 14.19 -3.18
CA VAL A 169 11.35 15.64 -3.00
C VAL A 169 10.07 16.12 -3.68
N ILE A 170 9.86 15.74 -4.95
CA ILE A 170 8.67 16.11 -5.73
C ILE A 170 7.41 15.62 -5.01
N SER A 171 7.36 14.36 -4.60
CA SER A 171 6.20 13.81 -3.91
C SER A 171 5.96 14.49 -2.56
N THR A 172 7.01 14.87 -1.83
CA THR A 172 6.85 15.62 -0.59
C THR A 172 6.26 17.00 -0.84
N ILE A 173 6.77 17.74 -1.83
CA ILE A 173 6.24 19.06 -2.21
C ILE A 173 4.76 18.95 -2.60
N LEU A 174 4.39 17.94 -3.38
CA LEU A 174 3.02 17.74 -3.82
C LEU A 174 2.08 17.39 -2.65
N LEU A 175 2.55 16.61 -1.67
CA LEU A 175 1.82 16.35 -0.43
C LEU A 175 1.68 17.61 0.43
N ILE A 176 2.70 18.47 0.51
CA ILE A 176 2.62 19.76 1.21
C ILE A 176 1.57 20.65 0.55
N ILE A 177 1.58 20.78 -0.78
CA ILE A 177 0.59 21.56 -1.52
C ILE A 177 -0.82 21.03 -1.24
N GLY A 178 -1.01 19.70 -1.31
CA GLY A 178 -2.30 19.08 -0.99
C GLY A 178 -2.76 19.36 0.44
N PHE A 179 -1.85 19.33 1.41
CA PHE A 179 -2.14 19.65 2.81
C PHE A 179 -2.53 21.12 3.00
N VAL A 180 -1.79 22.06 2.40
CA VAL A 180 -2.09 23.50 2.46
C VAL A 180 -3.45 23.79 1.82
N LEU A 181 -3.72 23.24 0.65
CA LEU A 181 -5.03 23.37 -0.01
C LEU A 181 -6.16 22.82 0.86
N SER A 182 -5.95 21.67 1.50
CA SER A 182 -6.95 21.10 2.41
C SER A 182 -7.24 21.97 3.64
N ILE A 183 -6.30 22.83 4.06
CA ILE A 183 -6.52 23.79 5.15
C ILE A 183 -7.23 25.04 4.63
N VAL A 184 -6.86 25.53 3.45
CA VAL A 184 -7.40 26.77 2.88
C VAL A 184 -8.84 26.62 2.37
N ILE A 185 -9.21 25.43 1.89
CA ILE A 185 -10.55 25.14 1.34
C ILE A 185 -11.55 24.78 2.46
N LYS A 186 -11.10 24.59 3.69
CA LYS A 186 -11.92 24.22 4.85
C LYS A 186 -12.28 25.44 5.69
#